data_AF-A0A812XVZ3-F1
#
_entry.id   AF-A0A812XVZ3-F1
#
_cell.length_a   1.000
_cell.length_b   1.000
_cell.length_c   1.000
_cell.angle_alpha   90.00
_cell.angle_beta   90.00
_cell.angle_gamma   90.00
#
_symmetry.space_group_name_H-M   'P 1'
#
loop_
_entity.id
_entity.type
_entity.pdbx_description
1 polymer ?
#
loop_
_entity_poly.entity_id
_entity_poly.type
_entity_poly.pdbx_seq_one_letter_code
_entity_poly.pdbx_strand_id
1 'polypeptide(L)'
;MPDAWSTITRGDYANMFLAGLFDGHWCWRGGLAVRVSNLFDARCLFVPMSVKALRVTRAFELGAKCDTWGSGDLAMEARATLASHGRPEAAPTQPTIEQCTAWLWLGAVPAGLISGMKRCIEMPAVAALDMHVEEEQFVADDSIRTVHNIEVFLCWFIPSVVFAAASGLASSSLETYYPIIVYAAFTLLGLGYLLCLHVISLMLRRYLAGRTTVFPFWYIFLGVALSVALVLSVCFARLNYSKNMLASETLHRLAMASNVDPATDSSSRYLDIGRVEFAPGAQIDVGKYIGFKNSDLYCVAPITNKNATKAPASYDYWAVGLNCCDQNGFRCGEYDKPSARSGVRLLNEEQRQFYVLAVKEAEATFGITATTPLFFFWVEDANALQKSWKDKAMQYWLLACLTFTAFMFVATVAGVVYFESFYVTFW
;
A
#
# COMPACT_ATOMS: atom_id res chain seq x y z
N MET A 1 16.88 31.73 32.05
CA MET A 1 15.97 32.73 31.47
C MET A 1 16.33 32.89 30.00
N PRO A 2 15.34 33.04 29.12
CA PRO A 2 14.87 32.02 28.17
C PRO A 2 15.25 32.43 26.72
N ASP A 3 15.06 31.70 25.61
CA ASP A 3 13.98 30.85 25.10
C ASP A 3 14.57 29.99 23.96
N ALA A 4 14.26 28.69 23.92
CA ALA A 4 14.52 27.84 22.76
C ALA A 4 13.19 27.24 22.29
N TRP A 5 12.47 28.01 21.47
CA TRP A 5 11.35 27.50 20.68
C TRP A 5 11.92 26.83 19.44
N SER A 6 12.02 25.50 19.47
CA SER A 6 12.20 24.71 18.26
C SER A 6 10.89 24.71 17.48
N THR A 7 10.90 25.35 16.31
CA THR A 7 9.83 25.30 15.33
C THR A 7 9.70 23.87 14.80
N ILE A 8 8.78 23.09 15.38
CA ILE A 8 8.36 21.79 14.86
C ILE A 8 7.67 22.05 13.52
N THR A 9 8.30 21.63 12.42
CA THR A 9 7.69 21.73 11.09
C THR A 9 6.72 20.56 10.89
N ARG A 10 5.64 20.82 10.12
CA ARG A 10 4.50 19.93 9.86
C ARG A 10 4.83 18.55 9.22
N GLY A 11 6.11 18.22 9.02
CA GLY A 11 6.56 17.00 8.35
C GLY A 11 6.66 15.75 9.23
N ASP A 12 6.77 15.89 10.56
CA ASP A 12 7.13 14.75 11.43
C ASP A 12 5.96 13.86 11.85
N TYR A 13 4.71 14.32 11.74
CA TYR A 13 3.54 13.51 12.11
C TYR A 13 3.24 12.38 11.12
N ALA A 14 3.70 12.49 9.86
CA ALA A 14 3.50 11.45 8.85
C ALA A 14 4.49 10.27 9.00
N ASN A 15 5.67 10.52 9.58
CA ASN A 15 6.68 9.48 9.79
C ASN A 15 6.33 8.57 10.98
N MET A 16 5.61 9.08 11.99
CA MET A 16 5.23 8.29 13.16
C MET A 16 4.10 7.28 12.89
N PHE A 17 3.22 7.55 11.92
CA PHE A 17 2.10 6.66 11.61
C PHE A 17 2.49 5.47 10.71
N LEU A 18 3.62 5.55 10.00
CA LEU A 18 4.09 4.50 9.09
C LEU A 18 5.26 3.69 9.63
N ALA A 19 6.08 4.23 10.54
CA ALA A 19 7.10 3.45 11.25
C ALA A 19 6.49 2.37 12.17
N GLY A 20 5.24 2.55 12.62
CA GLY A 20 4.51 1.55 13.41
C GLY A 20 3.99 0.34 12.62
N LEU A 21 4.01 0.38 11.29
CA LEU A 21 3.45 -0.68 10.43
C LEU A 21 4.48 -1.73 10.01
N PHE A 22 5.78 -1.50 10.21
CA PHE A 22 6.82 -2.37 9.67
C PHE A 22 7.82 -2.99 10.68
N ASP A 23 7.73 -2.71 11.98
CA ASP A 23 8.68 -3.27 12.97
C ASP A 23 8.04 -3.91 14.22
N GLY A 24 6.92 -4.62 14.08
CA GLY A 24 6.43 -5.45 15.20
C GLY A 24 5.28 -6.39 14.84
N HIS A 25 5.49 -7.70 15.02
CA HIS A 25 4.42 -8.69 14.91
C HIS A 25 3.53 -8.66 16.16
N TRP A 26 2.27 -8.22 15.99
CA TRP A 26 1.23 -8.32 17.00
C TRP A 26 0.30 -9.49 16.69
N CYS A 27 -0.03 -10.31 17.68
CA CYS A 27 -1.06 -11.34 17.57
C CYS A 27 -2.29 -10.91 18.37
N TRP A 28 -3.43 -10.79 17.72
CA TRP A 28 -4.68 -10.33 18.34
C TRP A 28 -5.48 -11.51 18.88
N ARG A 29 -5.76 -11.51 20.19
CA ARG A 29 -6.71 -12.43 20.82
C ARG A 29 -7.49 -11.71 21.91
N GLY A 30 -8.82 -11.60 21.74
CA GLY A 30 -9.74 -11.20 22.82
C GLY A 30 -9.62 -9.77 23.36
N GLY A 31 -9.21 -8.80 22.56
CA GLY A 31 -9.35 -7.37 22.92
C GLY A 31 -8.32 -6.81 23.92
N LEU A 32 -7.23 -7.52 24.21
CA LEU A 32 -6.08 -6.96 24.94
C LEU A 32 -4.77 -7.25 24.18
N ALA A 33 -3.94 -6.24 23.99
CA ALA A 33 -2.67 -6.36 23.29
C ALA A 33 -1.55 -6.73 24.29
N VAL A 34 -0.95 -7.90 24.14
CA VAL A 34 0.17 -8.36 24.97
C VAL A 34 1.42 -8.49 24.09
N ARG A 35 2.53 -7.89 24.55
CA ARG A 35 3.84 -7.94 23.90
C ARG A 35 4.51 -9.28 24.23
N VAL A 36 4.74 -10.14 23.24
CA VAL A 36 5.44 -11.42 23.42
C VAL A 36 6.91 -11.24 23.01
N SER A 37 7.80 -11.27 23.98
CA SER A 37 9.25 -11.24 23.78
C SER A 37 9.81 -12.64 23.97
N ASN A 38 9.89 -13.42 22.88
CA ASN A 38 10.89 -14.45 22.57
C ASN A 38 10.31 -15.54 21.66
N LEU A 39 11.00 -15.79 20.53
CA LEU A 39 10.78 -16.93 19.65
C LEU A 39 11.29 -18.19 20.36
N PHE A 40 10.41 -19.11 20.73
CA PHE A 40 10.51 -20.56 20.51
C PHE A 40 9.27 -21.19 21.16
N ASP A 41 8.60 -22.06 20.40
CA ASP A 41 7.36 -22.78 20.73
C ASP A 41 6.02 -22.01 20.72
N ALA A 42 5.23 -22.21 19.64
CA ALA A 42 3.80 -22.52 19.74
C ALA A 42 3.22 -22.92 18.36
N ARG A 43 2.79 -24.17 18.27
CA ARG A 43 1.94 -24.69 17.18
C ARG A 43 0.57 -24.00 17.25
N CYS A 44 0.17 -23.26 16.22
CA CYS A 44 -1.21 -22.83 16.03
C CYS A 44 -1.89 -23.72 14.99
N LEU A 45 -2.73 -24.64 15.48
CA LEU A 45 -3.63 -25.46 14.67
C LEU A 45 -4.62 -24.56 13.90
N PHE A 46 -4.64 -24.68 12.58
CA PHE A 46 -5.78 -24.28 11.75
C PHE A 46 -6.90 -25.30 11.94
N VAL A 47 -8.03 -24.90 12.52
CA VAL A 47 -9.29 -25.65 12.41
C VAL A 47 -10.19 -24.87 11.46
N PRO A 48 -10.55 -25.41 10.28
CA PRO A 48 -11.53 -24.77 9.43
C PRO A 48 -12.92 -24.98 10.03
N MET A 49 -13.64 -23.89 10.32
CA MET A 49 -15.08 -23.97 10.56
C MET A 49 -15.76 -24.44 9.28
N SER A 50 -16.25 -25.68 9.29
CA SER A 50 -17.04 -26.21 8.19
C SER A 50 -18.39 -25.50 8.09
N VAL A 51 -18.81 -25.26 6.85
CA VAL A 51 -20.08 -24.64 6.42
C VAL A 51 -21.35 -25.33 6.99
N LYS A 52 -21.21 -26.51 7.63
CA LYS A 52 -22.33 -27.22 8.27
C LYS A 52 -22.93 -26.46 9.45
N ALA A 53 -22.16 -25.65 10.18
CA ALA A 53 -22.64 -24.95 11.37
C ALA A 53 -23.68 -23.85 11.04
N LEU A 54 -23.60 -23.23 9.86
CA LEU A 54 -24.54 -22.18 9.44
C LEU A 54 -25.90 -22.74 8.97
N ARG A 55 -25.96 -24.03 8.58
CA ARG A 55 -27.20 -24.65 8.09
C ARG A 55 -28.12 -25.11 9.23
N VAL A 56 -27.58 -25.46 10.39
CA VAL A 56 -28.38 -25.94 11.53
C VAL A 56 -29.18 -24.79 12.17
N THR A 57 -28.62 -23.59 12.23
CA THR A 57 -29.30 -22.41 12.77
C THR A 57 -30.47 -21.94 11.90
N ARG A 58 -30.37 -22.07 10.57
CA ARG A 58 -31.43 -21.66 9.64
C ARG A 58 -32.62 -22.64 9.60
N ALA A 59 -32.39 -23.92 9.85
CA ALA A 59 -33.45 -24.91 9.95
C ALA A 59 -34.33 -24.72 11.19
N PHE A 60 -33.75 -24.24 12.31
CA PHE A 60 -34.49 -23.94 13.53
C PHE A 60 -35.37 -22.68 13.43
N GLU A 61 -34.92 -21.65 12.69
CA GLU A 61 -35.74 -20.45 12.46
C GLU A 61 -36.94 -20.69 11.53
N LEU A 62 -36.83 -21.64 10.59
CA LEU A 62 -37.94 -22.02 9.70
C LEU A 62 -38.96 -22.94 10.39
N GLY A 63 -38.52 -23.80 11.33
CA GLY A 63 -39.43 -24.61 12.15
C GLY A 63 -40.26 -23.78 13.14
N ALA A 64 -39.75 -22.64 13.60
CA ALA A 64 -40.44 -21.76 14.54
C ALA A 64 -41.53 -20.86 13.88
N LYS A 65 -41.65 -20.86 12.55
CA LYS A 65 -42.63 -20.03 11.81
C LYS A 65 -43.91 -20.77 11.39
N CYS A 66 -44.09 -22.04 11.76
CA CYS A 66 -45.31 -22.78 11.45
C CYS A 66 -46.43 -22.67 12.50
N ASP A 67 -46.19 -22.04 13.66
CA ASP A 67 -47.19 -21.90 14.74
C ASP A 67 -47.74 -20.47 14.86
N THR A 68 -48.26 -19.89 13.77
CA THR A 68 -49.20 -18.74 13.85
C THR A 68 -50.09 -18.68 12.61
N TRP A 69 -51.00 -19.66 12.43
CA TRP A 69 -52.15 -19.50 11.53
C TRP A 69 -53.45 -19.89 12.27
N GLY A 70 -53.99 -18.90 12.97
CA GLY A 70 -55.38 -18.76 13.39
C GLY A 70 -55.60 -17.25 13.54
N SER A 71 -56.69 -16.61 13.13
CA SER A 71 -58.04 -17.05 12.77
C SER A 71 -58.71 -15.84 12.10
N GLY A 72 -59.43 -16.04 10.99
CA GLY A 72 -60.18 -14.97 10.33
C GLY A 72 -61.20 -15.51 9.34
N ASP A 73 -62.44 -15.63 9.82
CA ASP A 73 -63.72 -15.60 9.12
C ASP A 73 -63.96 -16.50 7.91
N LEU A 74 -64.65 -17.62 8.15
CA LEU A 74 -65.72 -18.10 7.27
C LEU A 74 -66.78 -18.79 8.12
N ALA A 75 -67.94 -18.13 8.22
CA ALA A 75 -69.13 -18.65 8.84
C ALA A 75 -69.66 -19.86 8.06
N MET A 76 -69.84 -20.99 8.73
CA MET A 76 -70.85 -21.95 8.33
C MET A 76 -71.46 -22.67 9.52
N GLU A 77 -72.78 -22.68 9.45
CA GLU A 77 -73.80 -23.12 10.36
C GLU A 77 -73.77 -24.64 10.55
N ALA A 78 -73.57 -25.12 11.79
CA ALA A 78 -73.86 -26.51 12.13
C ALA A 78 -74.37 -26.62 13.57
N ARG A 79 -75.63 -27.08 13.67
CA ARG A 79 -76.42 -27.25 14.88
C ARG A 79 -75.79 -28.23 15.87
N ALA A 80 -75.97 -27.88 17.14
CA ALA A 80 -75.67 -28.65 18.33
C ALA A 80 -76.48 -29.94 18.46
N THR A 81 -75.90 -30.95 19.11
CA THR A 81 -76.61 -31.81 20.08
C THR A 81 -75.62 -32.44 21.09
N LEU A 82 -75.75 -31.97 22.35
CA LEU A 82 -75.67 -32.67 23.66
C LEU A 82 -75.39 -34.19 23.66
N ALA A 83 -74.79 -34.87 24.65
CA ALA A 83 -74.20 -34.60 25.97
C ALA A 83 -73.48 -35.95 26.34
N SER A 84 -72.41 -36.04 27.13
CA SER A 84 -72.43 -36.08 28.60
C SER A 84 -71.23 -36.92 29.10
N HIS A 85 -70.78 -36.61 30.33
CA HIS A 85 -69.98 -37.42 31.26
C HIS A 85 -68.44 -37.38 31.22
N GLY A 86 -67.85 -36.93 32.34
CA GLY A 86 -66.48 -37.23 32.76
C GLY A 86 -65.78 -36.08 33.50
N ARG A 87 -65.66 -36.15 34.83
CA ARG A 87 -64.89 -35.22 35.69
C ARG A 87 -63.36 -35.44 35.56
N PRO A 88 -62.52 -34.50 36.03
CA PRO A 88 -61.19 -34.26 35.50
C PRO A 88 -60.09 -35.11 36.16
N GLU A 89 -59.18 -35.65 35.37
CA GLU A 89 -57.85 -36.03 35.84
C GLU A 89 -56.88 -34.86 35.60
N ALA A 90 -56.13 -34.51 36.64
CA ALA A 90 -55.16 -33.42 36.62
C ALA A 90 -54.05 -33.71 35.61
N ALA A 91 -53.98 -32.90 34.56
CA ALA A 91 -52.84 -32.89 33.64
C ALA A 91 -51.61 -32.31 34.35
N PRO A 92 -50.40 -32.87 34.14
CA PRO A 92 -49.19 -32.27 34.66
C PRO A 92 -48.96 -30.90 34.02
N THR A 93 -48.71 -29.89 34.86
CA THR A 93 -48.31 -28.54 34.45
C THR A 93 -47.14 -28.61 33.47
N GLN A 94 -47.35 -28.11 32.25
CA GLN A 94 -46.27 -27.92 31.28
C GLN A 94 -45.25 -26.91 31.82
N PRO A 95 -43.94 -27.15 31.65
CA PRO A 95 -42.93 -26.16 32.02
C PRO A 95 -43.09 -24.91 31.15
N THR A 96 -43.03 -23.73 31.78
CA THR A 96 -43.02 -22.46 31.06
C THR A 96 -41.71 -22.32 30.26
N ILE A 97 -41.75 -21.55 29.17
CA ILE A 97 -40.62 -21.35 28.23
C ILE A 97 -39.32 -20.92 28.93
N GLU A 98 -39.41 -20.27 30.10
CA GLU A 98 -38.24 -19.87 30.91
C GLU A 98 -37.54 -21.06 31.60
N GLN A 99 -38.22 -22.18 31.84
CA GLN A 99 -37.60 -23.37 32.42
C GLN A 99 -36.81 -24.19 31.38
N CYS A 100 -37.18 -24.14 30.10
CA CYS A 100 -36.49 -24.88 29.04
C CYS A 100 -35.15 -24.24 28.63
N THR A 101 -35.01 -22.91 28.74
CA THR A 101 -33.75 -22.21 28.43
C THR A 101 -32.66 -22.41 29.48
N ALA A 102 -33.04 -22.72 30.72
CA ALA A 102 -32.08 -23.02 31.80
C ALA A 102 -31.39 -24.40 31.65
N TRP A 103 -32.03 -25.36 30.97
CA TRP A 103 -31.49 -26.72 30.82
C TRP A 103 -30.44 -26.84 29.71
N LEU A 104 -30.49 -25.91 28.74
CA LEU A 104 -29.51 -25.82 27.65
C LEU A 104 -28.16 -25.22 28.09
N TRP A 105 -28.10 -24.50 29.22
CA TRP A 105 -26.88 -23.87 29.72
C TRP A 105 -26.07 -24.73 30.71
N LEU A 106 -26.63 -25.84 31.22
CA LEU A 106 -25.96 -26.68 32.25
C LEU A 106 -25.64 -28.11 31.82
N GLY A 107 -25.85 -28.49 30.56
CA GLY A 107 -25.27 -29.73 29.99
C GLY A 107 -25.68 -31.04 30.68
N ALA A 108 -26.88 -31.13 31.26
CA ALA A 108 -27.41 -32.35 31.86
C ALA A 108 -28.84 -32.63 31.35
N VAL A 109 -28.99 -33.66 30.53
CA VAL A 109 -30.30 -34.21 30.12
C VAL A 109 -30.56 -35.48 30.95
N PRO A 110 -31.65 -35.56 31.72
CA PRO A 110 -32.03 -36.80 32.39
C PRO A 110 -32.62 -37.80 31.41
N ALA A 111 -32.26 -39.07 31.58
CA ALA A 111 -32.51 -40.20 30.66
C ALA A 111 -33.99 -40.60 30.45
N GLY A 112 -34.97 -39.80 30.90
CA GLY A 112 -36.39 -40.11 30.84
C GLY A 112 -37.15 -39.64 29.60
N LEU A 113 -36.56 -38.78 28.75
CA LEU A 113 -37.30 -38.11 27.65
C LEU A 113 -37.26 -38.84 26.29
N ILE A 114 -36.61 -40.01 26.20
CA ILE A 114 -36.41 -40.73 24.93
C ILE A 114 -37.58 -41.70 24.61
N SER A 115 -38.48 -41.96 25.56
CA SER A 115 -39.62 -42.86 25.36
C SER A 115 -40.87 -42.20 24.74
N GLY A 116 -40.94 -40.86 24.69
CA GLY A 116 -42.10 -40.11 24.18
C GLY A 116 -42.12 -39.87 22.66
N MET A 117 -40.96 -39.78 22.00
CA MET A 117 -40.88 -39.46 20.55
C MET A 117 -41.15 -40.65 19.62
N LYS A 118 -41.28 -41.87 20.15
CA LYS A 118 -41.51 -43.08 19.35
C LYS A 118 -42.97 -43.35 18.98
N ARG A 119 -43.93 -42.51 19.43
CA ARG A 119 -45.37 -42.69 19.16
C ARG A 119 -45.99 -41.72 18.14
N CYS A 120 -45.21 -40.85 17.51
CA CYS A 120 -45.71 -39.93 16.47
C CYS A 120 -45.45 -40.42 15.04
N ILE A 121 -44.93 -41.64 14.86
CA ILE A 121 -44.71 -42.25 13.54
C ILE A 121 -45.68 -43.41 13.39
N GLU A 122 -46.96 -43.11 13.28
CA GLU A 122 -47.99 -44.02 12.76
C GLU A 122 -49.25 -43.18 12.49
N MET A 123 -49.26 -42.52 11.33
CA MET A 123 -50.50 -42.03 10.74
C MET A 123 -50.73 -42.76 9.40
N PRO A 124 -51.99 -43.12 9.12
CA PRO A 124 -52.34 -44.01 8.02
C PRO A 124 -52.32 -43.29 6.67
N ALA A 125 -52.14 -44.10 5.64
CA ALA A 125 -52.13 -43.74 4.22
C ALA A 125 -53.24 -42.74 3.84
N VAL A 126 -52.83 -41.52 3.52
CA VAL A 126 -53.65 -40.55 2.80
C VAL A 126 -53.48 -40.83 1.31
N ALA A 127 -54.62 -40.99 0.66
CA ALA A 127 -54.79 -41.35 -0.73
C ALA A 127 -53.96 -40.48 -1.69
N ALA A 128 -53.47 -41.15 -2.73
CA ALA A 128 -52.81 -40.56 -3.89
C ALA A 128 -53.68 -39.44 -4.49
N LEU A 129 -53.26 -38.20 -4.28
CA LEU A 129 -53.56 -37.11 -5.20
C LEU A 129 -52.46 -37.15 -6.26
N ASP A 130 -52.83 -37.46 -7.50
CA ASP A 130 -51.99 -37.25 -8.68
C ASP A 130 -51.68 -35.76 -8.79
N MET A 131 -50.58 -35.32 -8.17
CA MET A 131 -49.92 -34.09 -8.56
C MET A 131 -49.27 -34.36 -9.90
N HIS A 132 -49.86 -33.83 -10.98
CA HIS A 132 -49.12 -33.52 -12.19
C HIS A 132 -47.95 -32.62 -11.79
N VAL A 133 -46.79 -33.23 -11.60
CA VAL A 133 -45.50 -32.56 -11.66
C VAL A 133 -45.39 -32.09 -13.11
N GLU A 134 -45.78 -30.85 -13.36
CA GLU A 134 -45.34 -30.16 -14.57
C GLU A 134 -43.82 -30.22 -14.53
N GLU A 135 -43.26 -31.02 -15.43
CA GLU A 135 -41.86 -31.05 -15.76
C GLU A 135 -41.56 -29.68 -16.40
N GLU A 136 -41.47 -28.64 -15.58
CA GLU A 136 -40.91 -27.36 -15.98
C GLU A 136 -39.51 -27.68 -16.49
N GLN A 137 -39.39 -27.76 -17.81
CA GLN A 137 -38.13 -27.79 -18.49
C GLN A 137 -37.35 -26.59 -17.97
N PHE A 138 -36.38 -26.85 -17.09
CA PHE A 138 -35.39 -25.89 -16.67
C PHE A 138 -34.60 -25.54 -17.93
N VAL A 139 -35.11 -24.57 -18.69
CA VAL A 139 -34.41 -23.92 -19.78
C VAL A 139 -33.18 -23.35 -19.11
N ALA A 140 -32.05 -24.08 -19.25
CA ALA A 140 -30.75 -23.63 -18.82
C ALA A 140 -30.50 -22.32 -19.57
N ASP A 141 -30.76 -21.22 -18.88
CA ASP A 141 -30.64 -19.88 -19.42
C ASP A 141 -29.15 -19.64 -19.72
N ASP A 142 -28.79 -19.83 -21.00
CA ASP A 142 -27.45 -19.62 -21.55
C ASP A 142 -26.94 -18.18 -21.31
N SER A 143 -27.82 -17.27 -20.84
CA SER A 143 -27.46 -15.91 -20.40
C SER A 143 -26.46 -15.88 -19.24
N ILE A 144 -26.44 -16.93 -18.39
CA ILE A 144 -25.59 -16.98 -17.17
C ILE A 144 -24.10 -17.22 -17.52
N ARG A 145 -23.81 -17.77 -18.71
CA ARG A 145 -22.45 -18.20 -19.09
C ARG A 145 -21.62 -17.13 -19.80
N THR A 146 -22.24 -16.02 -20.20
CA THR A 146 -21.50 -14.94 -20.88
C THR A 146 -20.78 -14.08 -19.85
N VAL A 147 -19.59 -14.53 -19.42
CA VAL A 147 -18.63 -13.62 -18.79
C VAL A 147 -18.49 -12.42 -19.72
N HIS A 148 -18.98 -11.26 -19.29
CA HIS A 148 -18.90 -10.07 -20.09
C HIS A 148 -17.43 -9.71 -20.21
N ASN A 149 -16.82 -10.00 -21.37
CA ASN A 149 -15.41 -9.73 -21.67
C ASN A 149 -14.97 -8.30 -21.30
N ILE A 150 -15.94 -7.37 -21.31
CA ILE A 150 -15.77 -5.98 -20.89
C ILE A 150 -15.37 -5.88 -19.41
N GLU A 151 -16.01 -6.60 -18.49
CA GLU A 151 -15.72 -6.53 -17.05
C GLU A 151 -14.31 -7.02 -16.74
N VAL A 152 -13.90 -8.12 -17.36
CA VAL A 152 -12.55 -8.68 -17.24
C VAL A 152 -11.51 -7.68 -17.74
N PHE A 153 -11.77 -7.05 -18.89
CA PHE A 153 -10.90 -6.01 -19.44
C PHE A 153 -10.79 -4.79 -18.51
N LEU A 154 -11.90 -4.32 -17.93
CA LEU A 154 -11.89 -3.20 -17.00
C LEU A 154 -11.12 -3.51 -15.71
N CYS A 155 -11.19 -4.75 -15.21
CA CYS A 155 -10.43 -5.20 -14.03
C CYS A 155 -8.92 -5.20 -14.24
N TRP A 156 -8.45 -5.37 -15.48
CA TRP A 156 -7.05 -5.25 -15.83
C TRP A 156 -6.64 -3.79 -16.13
N PHE A 157 -7.43 -3.10 -16.94
CA PHE A 157 -7.07 -1.80 -17.49
C PHE A 157 -7.19 -0.66 -16.47
N ILE A 158 -8.30 -0.59 -15.71
CA ILE A 158 -8.54 0.53 -14.79
C ILE A 158 -7.47 0.59 -13.69
N PRO A 159 -7.14 -0.49 -12.96
CA PRO A 159 -6.11 -0.42 -11.92
C PRO A 159 -4.74 -0.05 -12.48
N SER A 160 -4.41 -0.51 -13.68
CA SER A 160 -3.15 -0.19 -14.37
C SER A 160 -3.05 1.30 -14.71
N VAL A 161 -4.13 1.88 -15.24
CA VAL A 161 -4.20 3.32 -15.54
C VAL A 161 -4.15 4.15 -14.26
N VAL A 162 -4.89 3.75 -13.21
CA VAL A 162 -4.88 4.44 -11.92
C VAL A 162 -3.49 4.39 -11.29
N PHE A 163 -2.82 3.24 -11.31
CA PHE A 163 -1.45 3.10 -10.84
C PHE A 163 -0.49 4.03 -11.61
N ALA A 164 -0.54 4.01 -12.94
CA ALA A 164 0.34 4.82 -13.78
C ALA A 164 0.10 6.33 -13.56
N ALA A 165 -1.16 6.76 -13.49
CA ALA A 165 -1.53 8.15 -13.27
C ALA A 165 -1.13 8.62 -11.86
N ALA A 166 -1.49 7.87 -10.81
CA ALA A 166 -1.18 8.23 -9.43
C ALA A 166 0.34 8.25 -9.17
N SER A 167 1.06 7.21 -9.62
CA SER A 167 2.51 7.15 -9.46
C SER A 167 3.23 8.22 -10.30
N GLY A 168 2.74 8.51 -11.51
CA GLY A 168 3.28 9.55 -12.36
C GLY A 168 3.10 10.95 -11.77
N LEU A 169 1.89 11.27 -11.31
CA LEU A 169 1.60 12.56 -10.66
C LEU A 169 2.44 12.77 -9.40
N ALA A 170 2.52 11.77 -8.51
CA ALA A 170 3.32 11.85 -7.30
C ALA A 170 4.84 11.76 -7.53
N SER A 171 5.30 11.12 -8.60
CA SER A 171 6.73 11.08 -8.92
C SER A 171 7.20 12.28 -9.74
N SER A 172 6.28 13.02 -10.34
CA SER A 172 6.60 14.14 -11.23
C SER A 172 7.03 15.39 -10.46
N SER A 173 7.70 16.30 -11.17
CA SER A 173 8.01 17.64 -10.66
C SER A 173 6.75 18.47 -10.34
N LEU A 174 5.56 18.04 -10.79
CA LEU A 174 4.31 18.74 -10.49
C LEU A 174 4.01 18.79 -9.00
N GLU A 175 4.41 17.79 -8.20
CA GLU A 175 4.24 17.85 -6.72
C GLU A 175 5.00 19.06 -6.15
N THR A 176 6.17 19.37 -6.71
CA THR A 176 7.03 20.43 -6.20
C THR A 176 6.66 21.83 -6.73
N TYR A 177 6.07 21.94 -7.93
CA TYR A 177 5.66 23.22 -8.54
C TYR A 177 4.19 23.56 -8.28
N TYR A 178 3.29 22.58 -8.39
CA TYR A 178 1.84 22.75 -8.31
C TYR A 178 1.20 21.70 -7.38
N PRO A 179 1.53 21.72 -6.07
CA PRO A 179 1.04 20.73 -5.11
C PRO A 179 -0.49 20.68 -5.04
N ILE A 180 -1.15 21.83 -5.26
CA ILE A 180 -2.62 21.93 -5.25
C ILE A 180 -3.25 21.06 -6.35
N ILE A 181 -2.67 21.05 -7.56
CA ILE A 181 -3.20 20.25 -8.68
C ILE A 181 -3.02 18.76 -8.39
N VAL A 182 -1.87 18.38 -7.83
CA VAL A 182 -1.59 16.99 -7.44
C VAL A 182 -2.55 16.53 -6.35
N TYR A 183 -2.73 17.32 -5.29
CA TYR A 183 -3.69 16.98 -4.23
C TYR A 183 -5.13 16.92 -4.75
N ALA A 184 -5.54 17.85 -5.62
CA ALA A 184 -6.86 17.80 -6.25
C ALA A 184 -7.05 16.54 -7.11
N ALA A 185 -6.02 16.11 -7.84
CA ALA A 185 -6.08 14.86 -8.60
C ALA A 185 -6.20 13.64 -7.67
N PHE A 186 -5.44 13.60 -6.56
CA PHE A 186 -5.55 12.54 -5.56
C PHE A 186 -6.90 12.54 -4.84
N THR A 187 -7.48 13.70 -4.53
CA THR A 187 -8.83 13.77 -3.94
C THR A 187 -9.88 13.27 -4.93
N LEU A 188 -9.78 13.61 -6.22
CA LEU A 188 -10.68 13.09 -7.25
C LEU A 188 -10.55 11.57 -7.42
N LEU A 189 -9.32 11.04 -7.45
CA LEU A 189 -9.08 9.59 -7.48
C LEU A 189 -9.64 8.89 -6.23
N GLY A 190 -9.47 9.50 -5.06
CA GLY A 190 -10.02 9.02 -3.79
C GLY A 190 -11.56 9.00 -3.78
N LEU A 191 -12.20 10.07 -4.27
CA LEU A 191 -13.66 10.13 -4.41
C LEU A 191 -14.18 9.07 -5.40
N GLY A 192 -13.49 8.87 -6.53
CA GLY A 192 -13.80 7.80 -7.47
C GLY A 192 -13.71 6.41 -6.83
N TYR A 193 -12.66 6.17 -6.05
CA TYR A 193 -12.50 4.92 -5.29
C TYR A 193 -13.61 4.71 -4.25
N LEU A 194 -14.00 5.76 -3.51
CA LEU A 194 -15.11 5.68 -2.56
C LEU A 194 -16.45 5.39 -3.26
N LEU A 195 -16.67 5.95 -4.46
CA LEU A 195 -17.84 5.62 -5.27
C LEU A 195 -17.83 4.15 -5.70
N CYS A 196 -16.68 3.60 -6.11
CA CYS A 196 -16.53 2.18 -6.41
C CYS A 196 -16.87 1.30 -5.19
N LEU A 197 -16.35 1.63 -4.00
CA LEU A 197 -16.68 0.91 -2.76
C LEU A 197 -18.17 1.00 -2.41
N HIS A 198 -18.80 2.16 -2.66
CA HIS A 198 -20.23 2.33 -2.44
C HIS A 198 -21.05 1.42 -3.36
N VAL A 199 -20.71 1.35 -4.67
CA VAL A 199 -21.36 0.46 -5.63
C VAL A 199 -21.17 -1.01 -5.24
N ILE A 200 -19.95 -1.41 -4.86
CA ILE A 200 -19.65 -2.77 -4.36
C ILE A 200 -20.53 -3.09 -3.14
N SER A 201 -20.66 -2.16 -2.19
CA SER A 201 -21.50 -2.32 -1.00
C SER A 201 -22.99 -2.48 -1.35
N LEU A 202 -23.51 -1.68 -2.29
CA LEU A 202 -24.88 -1.81 -2.77
C LEU A 202 -25.14 -3.15 -3.46
N MET A 203 -24.22 -3.62 -4.30
CA MET A 203 -24.34 -4.92 -4.98
C MET A 203 -24.27 -6.07 -3.98
N LEU A 204 -23.36 -6.01 -3.02
CA LEU A 204 -23.27 -7.02 -1.97
C LEU A 204 -24.53 -7.06 -1.10
N ARG A 205 -25.11 -5.91 -0.76
CA ARG A 205 -26.40 -5.84 -0.04
C ARG A 205 -27.54 -6.45 -0.84
N ARG A 206 -27.60 -6.21 -2.16
CA ARG A 206 -28.62 -6.80 -3.05
C ARG A 206 -28.48 -8.32 -3.13
N TYR A 207 -27.25 -8.82 -3.23
CA TYR A 207 -26.95 -10.24 -3.21
C TYR A 207 -27.36 -10.90 -1.88
N LEU A 208 -26.97 -10.31 -0.74
CA LEU A 208 -27.34 -10.82 0.59
C LEU A 208 -28.85 -10.79 0.85
N ALA A 209 -29.57 -9.84 0.24
CA ALA A 209 -31.02 -9.77 0.31
C ALA A 209 -31.75 -10.75 -0.63
N GLY A 210 -31.01 -11.57 -1.39
CA GLY A 210 -31.57 -12.52 -2.35
C GLY A 210 -32.24 -11.87 -3.57
N ARG A 211 -31.97 -10.58 -3.83
CA ARG A 211 -32.55 -9.86 -4.99
C ARG A 211 -31.81 -10.15 -6.30
N THR A 212 -30.58 -10.66 -6.21
CA THR A 212 -29.74 -11.04 -7.35
C THR A 212 -29.18 -12.42 -7.08
N THR A 213 -29.26 -13.31 -8.06
CA THR A 213 -28.72 -14.67 -7.98
C THR A 213 -27.21 -14.71 -8.25
N VAL A 214 -26.70 -13.72 -8.98
CA VAL A 214 -25.29 -13.65 -9.39
C VAL A 214 -24.42 -13.02 -8.29
N PHE A 215 -23.32 -13.70 -7.94
CA PHE A 215 -22.34 -13.21 -6.97
C PHE A 215 -21.45 -12.10 -7.60
N PRO A 216 -21.27 -10.93 -6.96
CA PRO A 216 -20.57 -9.78 -7.56
C PRO A 216 -19.03 -9.90 -7.50
N PHE A 217 -18.47 -11.02 -7.96
CA PHE A 217 -17.04 -11.35 -7.88
C PHE A 217 -16.15 -10.27 -8.53
N TRP A 218 -16.44 -9.89 -9.78
CA TRP A 218 -15.63 -8.95 -10.55
C TRP A 218 -15.57 -7.56 -9.91
N TYR A 219 -16.66 -7.10 -9.30
CA TYR A 219 -16.68 -5.82 -8.59
C TYR A 219 -15.80 -5.85 -7.33
N ILE A 220 -15.83 -6.96 -6.57
CA ILE A 220 -14.96 -7.13 -5.39
C ILE A 220 -13.50 -7.20 -5.82
N PHE A 221 -13.20 -7.96 -6.88
CA PHE A 221 -11.85 -8.06 -7.45
C PHE A 221 -11.32 -6.69 -7.89
N LEU A 222 -12.12 -5.92 -8.65
CA LEU A 222 -11.78 -4.57 -9.06
C LEU A 222 -11.52 -3.66 -7.85
N GLY A 223 -12.36 -3.73 -6.81
CA GLY A 223 -12.19 -2.97 -5.58
C GLY A 223 -10.84 -3.24 -4.92
N VAL A 224 -10.49 -4.51 -4.73
CA VAL A 224 -9.20 -4.93 -4.14
C VAL A 224 -8.02 -4.51 -5.02
N ALA A 225 -8.14 -4.72 -6.34
CA ALA A 225 -7.11 -4.34 -7.30
C ALA A 225 -6.83 -2.83 -7.28
N LEU A 226 -7.88 -2.01 -7.18
CA LEU A 226 -7.76 -0.56 -7.03
C LEU A 226 -7.12 -0.16 -5.69
N SER A 227 -7.46 -0.82 -4.59
CA SER A 227 -6.83 -0.57 -3.29
C SER A 227 -5.32 -0.84 -3.36
N VAL A 228 -4.93 -1.98 -3.95
CA VAL A 228 -3.52 -2.37 -4.12
C VAL A 228 -2.80 -1.40 -5.06
N ALA A 229 -3.42 -1.03 -6.19
CA ALA A 229 -2.88 -0.06 -7.13
C ALA A 229 -2.57 1.28 -6.45
N LEU A 230 -3.51 1.83 -5.67
CA LEU A 230 -3.33 3.10 -4.98
C LEU A 230 -2.20 3.03 -3.95
N VAL A 231 -2.17 2.01 -3.09
CA VAL A 231 -1.12 1.86 -2.07
C VAL A 231 0.26 1.70 -2.73
N LEU A 232 0.40 0.79 -3.69
CA LEU A 232 1.67 0.56 -4.37
C LEU A 232 2.11 1.79 -5.16
N SER A 233 1.19 2.53 -5.78
CA SER A 233 1.54 3.75 -6.53
C SER A 233 2.17 4.82 -5.62
N VAL A 234 1.65 5.02 -4.41
CA VAL A 234 2.17 6.00 -3.44
C VAL A 234 3.53 5.56 -2.90
N CYS A 235 3.66 4.29 -2.49
CA CYS A 235 4.93 3.74 -2.02
C CYS A 235 6.01 3.84 -3.10
N PHE A 236 5.70 3.41 -4.32
CA PHE A 236 6.62 3.48 -5.45
C PHE A 236 7.00 4.92 -5.80
N ALA A 237 6.03 5.83 -5.87
CA ALA A 237 6.30 7.23 -6.19
C ALA A 237 7.25 7.88 -5.17
N ARG A 238 7.07 7.61 -3.86
CA ARG A 238 7.97 8.12 -2.82
C ARG A 238 9.39 7.58 -2.96
N LEU A 239 9.54 6.29 -3.27
CA LEU A 239 10.84 5.67 -3.51
C LEU A 239 11.52 6.25 -4.76
N ASN A 240 10.79 6.37 -5.87
CA ASN A 240 11.33 6.92 -7.11
C ASN A 240 11.69 8.41 -6.96
N TYR A 241 10.84 9.18 -6.27
CA TYR A 241 11.08 10.59 -6.00
C TYR A 241 12.32 10.79 -5.13
N SER A 242 12.42 10.10 -4.00
CA SER A 242 13.55 10.25 -3.08
C SER A 242 14.89 9.80 -3.69
N LYS A 243 14.89 8.72 -4.48
CA LYS A 243 16.13 8.16 -5.04
C LYS A 243 16.59 8.84 -6.32
N ASN A 244 15.68 9.21 -7.21
CA ASN A 244 16.04 9.66 -8.56
C ASN A 244 15.65 11.12 -8.83
N MET A 245 14.46 11.55 -8.41
CA MET A 245 13.91 12.86 -8.81
C MET A 245 14.39 14.01 -7.93
N LEU A 246 14.47 13.80 -6.61
CA LEU A 246 14.75 14.84 -5.62
C LEU A 246 16.05 15.58 -5.89
N ALA A 247 17.14 14.84 -6.15
CA ALA A 247 18.44 15.44 -6.45
C ALA A 247 18.38 16.32 -7.71
N SER A 248 17.71 15.86 -8.76
CA SER A 248 17.58 16.63 -10.00
C SER A 248 16.73 17.89 -9.82
N GLU A 249 15.65 17.82 -9.06
CA GLU A 249 14.76 18.97 -8.82
C GLU A 249 15.41 20.00 -7.91
N THR A 250 16.10 19.57 -6.85
CA THR A 250 16.87 20.47 -5.99
C THR A 250 17.96 21.18 -6.80
N LEU A 251 18.70 20.48 -7.66
CA LEU A 251 19.66 21.13 -8.58
C LEU A 251 19.03 22.09 -9.58
N HIS A 252 17.78 21.84 -10.00
CA HIS A 252 17.08 22.72 -10.94
C HIS A 252 16.69 24.05 -10.28
N ARG A 253 16.39 24.03 -8.98
CA ARG A 253 16.02 25.21 -8.19
C ARG A 253 17.21 26.08 -7.81
N LEU A 254 18.38 25.48 -7.71
CA LEU A 254 19.62 26.18 -7.38
C LEU A 254 20.14 26.96 -8.60
N ALA A 255 20.82 28.08 -8.33
CA ALA A 255 21.41 28.91 -9.37
C ALA A 255 22.53 28.17 -10.12
N MET A 256 22.74 28.57 -11.37
CA MET A 256 23.88 28.16 -12.17
C MET A 256 24.81 29.37 -12.35
N ALA A 257 26.10 29.22 -12.03
CA ALA A 257 27.11 30.21 -12.42
C ALA A 257 28.02 29.66 -13.50
N SER A 258 28.46 30.57 -14.35
CA SER A 258 29.45 30.30 -15.39
C SER A 258 30.71 31.12 -15.15
N ASN A 259 31.82 30.61 -15.68
CA ASN A 259 33.13 31.24 -15.64
C ASN A 259 33.60 31.62 -14.21
N VAL A 260 33.35 30.74 -13.24
CA VAL A 260 33.80 30.94 -11.85
C VAL A 260 35.28 30.62 -11.76
N ASP A 261 36.10 31.56 -11.28
CA ASP A 261 37.52 31.34 -11.08
C ASP A 261 37.81 30.99 -9.60
N PRO A 262 38.23 29.75 -9.29
CA PRO A 262 38.56 29.33 -7.93
C PRO A 262 39.69 30.15 -7.28
N ALA A 263 40.52 30.83 -8.08
CA ALA A 263 41.64 31.61 -7.57
C ALA A 263 41.25 33.01 -7.08
N THR A 264 40.24 33.63 -7.70
CA THR A 264 39.85 35.02 -7.43
C THR A 264 38.48 35.15 -6.78
N ASP A 265 37.55 34.26 -7.10
CA ASP A 265 36.16 34.41 -6.67
C ASP A 265 35.92 33.78 -5.30
N SER A 266 35.40 34.59 -4.38
CA SER A 266 35.03 34.12 -3.04
C SER A 266 33.84 33.16 -3.08
N SER A 267 33.98 32.02 -2.39
CA SER A 267 32.92 31.01 -2.24
C SER A 267 31.64 31.53 -1.58
N SER A 268 31.74 32.55 -0.73
CA SER A 268 30.59 33.18 -0.06
C SER A 268 29.55 33.75 -1.04
N ARG A 269 29.96 34.08 -2.28
CA ARG A 269 29.05 34.55 -3.33
C ARG A 269 28.23 33.42 -3.95
N TYR A 270 28.66 32.17 -3.79
CA TYR A 270 28.11 31.01 -4.49
C TYR A 270 27.46 29.98 -3.56
N LEU A 271 27.02 30.43 -2.38
CA LEU A 271 26.36 29.57 -1.39
C LEU A 271 25.00 29.02 -1.84
N ASP A 272 24.37 29.60 -2.86
CA ASP A 272 23.08 29.20 -3.45
C ASP A 272 23.22 28.49 -4.81
N ILE A 273 24.46 28.21 -5.23
CA ILE A 273 24.75 27.58 -6.52
C ILE A 273 24.68 26.08 -6.40
N GLY A 274 24.00 25.46 -7.36
CA GLY A 274 23.89 24.01 -7.51
C GLY A 274 24.75 23.47 -8.64
N ARG A 275 25.00 24.28 -9.67
CA ARG A 275 25.80 23.93 -10.84
C ARG A 275 26.76 25.06 -11.16
N VAL A 276 28.02 24.73 -11.33
CA VAL A 276 29.05 25.71 -11.64
C VAL A 276 29.79 25.26 -12.89
N GLU A 277 30.03 26.19 -13.81
CA GLU A 277 31.01 26.03 -14.87
C GLU A 277 32.21 26.90 -14.49
N PHE A 278 33.36 26.26 -14.24
CA PHE A 278 34.57 26.95 -13.85
C PHE A 278 35.26 27.61 -15.04
N ALA A 279 36.04 28.66 -14.74
CA ALA A 279 36.81 29.40 -15.73
C ALA A 279 37.84 28.51 -16.46
N PRO A 280 38.22 28.85 -17.71
CA PRO A 280 39.24 28.10 -18.44
C PRO A 280 40.57 28.01 -17.66
N GLY A 281 41.10 26.78 -17.54
CA GLY A 281 42.31 26.49 -16.75
C GLY A 281 42.02 25.99 -15.33
N ALA A 282 40.75 26.02 -14.89
CA ALA A 282 40.33 25.33 -13.68
C ALA A 282 40.52 23.82 -13.81
N GLN A 283 41.10 23.22 -12.79
CA GLN A 283 41.36 21.79 -12.70
C GLN A 283 41.36 21.34 -11.24
N ILE A 284 41.30 20.04 -11.04
CA ILE A 284 41.54 19.43 -9.73
C ILE A 284 43.05 19.42 -9.46
N ASP A 285 43.47 19.95 -8.31
CA ASP A 285 44.84 19.81 -7.83
C ASP A 285 45.01 18.45 -7.16
N VAL A 286 45.29 17.43 -7.98
CA VAL A 286 45.53 16.04 -7.56
C VAL A 286 46.76 15.93 -6.65
N GLY A 287 47.61 16.97 -6.51
CA GLY A 287 48.71 16.96 -5.56
C GLY A 287 48.29 17.18 -4.10
N LYS A 288 47.08 17.69 -3.87
CA LYS A 288 46.56 18.07 -2.55
C LYS A 288 45.29 17.30 -2.15
N TYR A 289 45.15 16.07 -2.61
CA TYR A 289 44.01 15.23 -2.26
C TYR A 289 44.18 14.60 -0.87
N ILE A 290 43.08 14.40 -0.16
CA ILE A 290 42.99 13.61 1.08
C ILE A 290 41.78 12.67 0.98
N GLY A 291 41.90 11.49 1.59
CA GLY A 291 40.81 10.55 1.79
C GLY A 291 40.55 10.30 3.27
N PHE A 292 39.36 10.65 3.75
CA PHE A 292 38.91 10.39 5.11
C PHE A 292 38.04 9.13 5.16
N LYS A 293 38.34 8.16 6.04
CA LYS A 293 37.63 6.88 6.09
C LYS A 293 36.63 6.81 7.24
N ASN A 294 35.34 6.65 6.93
CA ASN A 294 34.28 6.34 7.90
C ASN A 294 33.21 5.45 7.25
N SER A 295 33.31 4.12 7.44
CA SER A 295 32.62 3.10 6.62
C SER A 295 33.03 3.16 5.14
N ASP A 296 32.67 4.25 4.45
CA ASP A 296 33.15 4.64 3.13
C ASP A 296 34.38 5.55 3.20
N LEU A 297 35.15 5.61 2.13
CA LEU A 297 36.27 6.53 1.95
C LEU A 297 35.78 7.82 1.26
N TYR A 298 35.80 8.93 1.99
CA TYR A 298 35.42 10.26 1.54
C TYR A 298 36.63 10.99 0.98
N CYS A 299 36.66 11.14 -0.34
CA CYS A 299 37.77 11.73 -1.06
C CYS A 299 37.50 13.20 -1.35
N VAL A 300 38.48 14.06 -1.08
CA VAL A 300 38.44 15.49 -1.39
C VAL A 300 39.72 15.91 -2.10
N ALA A 301 39.60 16.79 -3.08
CA ALA A 301 40.73 17.45 -3.73
C ALA A 301 40.36 18.90 -4.10
N PRO A 302 41.23 19.89 -3.85
CA PRO A 302 40.90 21.27 -4.13
C PRO A 302 40.86 21.55 -5.63
N ILE A 303 39.95 22.42 -6.05
CA ILE A 303 39.84 22.91 -7.43
C ILE A 303 40.62 24.22 -7.51
N THR A 304 41.59 24.29 -8.42
CA THR A 304 42.49 25.43 -8.59
C THR A 304 42.55 25.83 -10.06
N ASN A 305 43.04 27.04 -10.34
CA ASN A 305 43.22 27.50 -11.71
C ASN A 305 44.72 27.49 -12.07
N LYS A 306 45.14 26.71 -13.09
CA LYS A 306 46.53 26.68 -13.56
C LYS A 306 47.02 28.04 -14.07
N ASN A 307 46.10 28.84 -14.61
CA ASN A 307 46.41 30.13 -15.21
C ASN A 307 46.58 31.23 -14.15
N ALA A 308 46.26 30.93 -12.88
CA ALA A 308 46.45 31.88 -11.79
C ALA A 308 47.95 32.02 -11.48
N THR A 309 48.44 33.26 -11.48
CA THR A 309 49.85 33.60 -11.17
C THR A 309 50.17 33.52 -9.67
N LYS A 310 49.14 33.47 -8.82
CA LYS A 310 49.25 33.35 -7.37
C LYS A 310 48.36 32.22 -6.86
N ALA A 311 48.84 31.53 -5.84
CA ALA A 311 48.02 30.58 -5.10
C ALA A 311 46.79 31.31 -4.50
N PRO A 312 45.62 30.66 -4.46
CA PRO A 312 44.44 31.25 -3.84
C PRO A 312 44.70 31.55 -2.36
N ALA A 313 44.13 32.65 -1.87
CA ALA A 313 44.20 33.00 -0.46
C ALA A 313 43.41 32.02 0.44
N SER A 314 42.36 31.39 -0.11
CA SER A 314 41.55 30.36 0.55
C SER A 314 41.15 29.30 -0.47
N TYR A 315 41.29 28.03 -0.11
CA TYR A 315 40.89 26.89 -0.93
C TYR A 315 39.46 26.51 -0.61
N ASP A 316 38.50 27.20 -1.23
CA ASP A 316 37.09 27.00 -0.89
C ASP A 316 36.34 26.07 -1.84
N TYR A 317 36.86 25.78 -3.03
CA TYR A 317 36.21 24.90 -4.00
C TYR A 317 36.86 23.52 -3.99
N TRP A 318 36.05 22.48 -3.77
CA TRP A 318 36.52 21.12 -3.60
C TRP A 318 35.78 20.16 -4.52
N ALA A 319 36.55 19.34 -5.24
CA ALA A 319 36.05 18.17 -5.93
C ALA A 319 35.93 17.01 -4.93
N VAL A 320 34.79 16.31 -4.95
CA VAL A 320 34.50 15.24 -3.98
C VAL A 320 34.01 13.96 -4.64
N GLY A 321 34.20 12.84 -3.93
CA GLY A 321 33.62 11.56 -4.29
C GLY A 321 33.84 10.49 -3.21
N LEU A 322 33.14 9.36 -3.36
CA LEU A 322 33.25 8.21 -2.47
C LEU A 322 34.08 7.10 -3.12
N ASN A 323 34.97 6.49 -2.34
CA ASN A 323 35.73 5.29 -2.70
C ASN A 323 36.52 5.40 -4.03
N CYS A 324 37.01 6.60 -4.35
CA CYS A 324 37.65 6.91 -5.63
C CYS A 324 39.03 7.59 -5.48
N CYS A 325 39.62 7.52 -4.29
CA CYS A 325 40.99 7.91 -4.03
C CYS A 325 41.73 6.77 -3.32
N ASP A 326 43.01 6.64 -3.60
CA ASP A 326 43.89 5.65 -2.99
C ASP A 326 45.31 6.24 -2.89
N GLN A 327 46.31 5.42 -2.58
CA GLN A 327 47.70 5.87 -2.55
C GLN A 327 48.21 6.35 -3.92
N ASN A 328 47.52 5.99 -5.01
CA ASN A 328 47.90 6.31 -6.38
C ASN A 328 47.25 7.60 -6.90
N GLY A 329 46.46 8.29 -6.08
CA GLY A 329 45.89 9.60 -6.42
C GLY A 329 44.37 9.70 -6.29
N PHE A 330 43.85 10.85 -6.68
CA PHE A 330 42.42 11.15 -6.75
C PHE A 330 41.86 10.83 -8.14
N ARG A 331 40.78 10.03 -8.20
CA ARG A 331 40.15 9.55 -9.45
C ARG A 331 38.62 9.70 -9.45
N CYS A 332 38.08 10.65 -8.70
CA CYS A 332 36.64 10.86 -8.62
C CYS A 332 36.11 11.70 -9.78
N GLY A 333 34.93 11.34 -10.30
CA GLY A 333 34.30 12.06 -11.41
C GLY A 333 35.11 11.92 -12.71
N GLU A 334 35.01 12.92 -13.58
CA GLU A 334 35.68 12.94 -14.87
C GLU A 334 37.05 13.66 -14.78
N TYR A 335 37.86 13.26 -13.79
CA TYR A 335 39.14 13.91 -13.46
C TYR A 335 40.19 13.85 -14.58
N ASP A 336 40.09 12.84 -15.45
CA ASP A 336 41.03 12.56 -16.55
C ASP A 336 40.68 13.31 -17.83
N LYS A 337 39.44 13.81 -17.95
CA LYS A 337 38.98 14.57 -19.12
C LYS A 337 39.43 16.03 -19.02
N PRO A 338 40.23 16.54 -19.97
CA PRO A 338 40.64 17.95 -19.98
C PRO A 338 39.48 18.90 -20.32
N SER A 339 38.40 18.41 -20.93
CA SER A 339 37.17 19.16 -21.17
C SER A 339 36.30 19.31 -19.92
N ALA A 340 36.56 18.51 -18.88
CA ALA A 340 35.80 18.59 -17.65
C ALA A 340 36.18 19.84 -16.85
N ARG A 341 35.22 20.75 -16.70
CA ARG A 341 35.36 21.99 -15.94
C ARG A 341 34.07 22.40 -15.24
N SER A 342 33.11 21.48 -15.13
CA SER A 342 31.84 21.73 -14.48
C SER A 342 31.77 21.00 -13.14
N GLY A 343 31.04 21.59 -12.20
CA GLY A 343 30.82 21.06 -10.88
C GLY A 343 29.33 20.98 -10.57
N VAL A 344 28.91 19.84 -10.01
CA VAL A 344 27.55 19.66 -9.49
C VAL A 344 27.63 19.58 -7.97
N ARG A 345 26.92 20.46 -7.27
CA ARG A 345 27.01 20.56 -5.83
C ARG A 345 26.54 19.28 -5.12
N LEU A 346 27.26 18.91 -4.07
CA LEU A 346 26.80 17.89 -3.13
C LEU A 346 25.54 18.38 -2.40
N LEU A 347 24.44 17.65 -2.58
CA LEU A 347 23.15 17.95 -1.93
C LEU A 347 22.93 17.20 -0.61
N ASN A 348 23.69 16.13 -0.37
CA ASN A 348 23.51 15.29 0.80
C ASN A 348 24.22 15.90 2.02
N GLU A 349 23.45 16.45 2.97
CA GLU A 349 23.97 17.11 4.17
C GLU A 349 24.62 16.12 5.15
N GLU A 350 24.17 14.87 5.21
CA GLU A 350 24.78 13.84 6.06
C GLU A 350 26.21 13.54 5.60
N GLN A 351 26.41 13.43 4.29
CA GLN A 351 27.75 13.21 3.71
C GLN A 351 28.64 14.45 3.83
N ARG A 352 28.03 15.65 3.83
CA ARG A 352 28.75 16.92 3.88
C ARG A 352 29.65 17.04 5.11
N GLN A 353 29.18 16.59 6.27
CA GLN A 353 29.96 16.65 7.51
C GLN A 353 31.26 15.85 7.40
N PHE A 354 31.23 14.69 6.75
CA PHE A 354 32.42 13.86 6.54
C PHE A 354 33.40 14.49 5.53
N TYR A 355 32.90 15.15 4.49
CA TYR A 355 33.77 15.91 3.59
C TYR A 355 34.40 17.13 4.27
N VAL A 356 33.71 17.78 5.21
CA VAL A 356 34.31 18.85 6.04
C VAL A 356 35.47 18.29 6.87
N LEU A 357 35.31 17.11 7.49
CA LEU A 357 36.41 16.47 8.22
C LEU A 357 37.62 16.17 7.32
N ALA A 358 37.37 15.66 6.11
CA ALA A 358 38.42 15.43 5.11
C ALA A 358 39.14 16.72 4.71
N VAL A 359 38.41 17.84 4.56
CA VAL A 359 39.02 19.15 4.30
C VAL A 359 39.85 19.62 5.49
N LYS A 360 39.40 19.44 6.73
CA LYS A 360 40.19 19.78 7.92
C LYS A 360 41.50 19.01 8.01
N GLU A 361 41.48 17.75 7.61
CA GLU A 361 42.70 16.94 7.49
C GLU A 361 43.62 17.45 6.37
N ALA A 362 43.07 17.87 5.23
CA ALA A 362 43.83 18.48 4.12
C ALA A 362 44.45 19.82 4.51
N GLU A 363 43.74 20.67 5.27
CA GLU A 363 44.25 21.92 5.82
C GLU A 363 45.48 21.67 6.70
N ALA A 364 45.39 20.70 7.61
CA ALA A 364 46.48 20.33 8.52
C ALA A 364 47.67 19.73 7.77
N THR A 365 47.42 18.91 6.75
CA THR A 365 48.48 18.17 6.01
C THR A 365 49.26 19.08 5.07
N PHE A 366 48.57 19.96 4.32
CA PHE A 366 49.19 20.78 3.28
C PHE A 366 49.44 22.24 3.72
N GLY A 367 49.07 22.62 4.93
CA GLY A 367 49.21 23.99 5.42
C GLY A 367 48.35 24.98 4.62
N ILE A 368 47.20 24.54 4.14
CA ILE A 368 46.22 25.36 3.40
C ILE A 368 45.04 25.70 4.30
N THR A 369 44.27 26.72 3.93
CA THR A 369 43.09 27.16 4.67
C THR A 369 41.86 27.22 3.76
N ALA A 370 40.73 26.71 4.24
CA ALA A 370 39.42 26.73 3.60
C ALA A 370 38.40 27.40 4.54
N THR A 371 37.97 28.61 4.19
CA THR A 371 37.07 29.40 5.05
C THR A 371 35.64 28.89 4.96
N THR A 372 35.17 28.66 3.73
CA THR A 372 33.80 28.23 3.43
C THR A 372 33.82 27.17 2.33
N PRO A 373 34.12 25.90 2.67
CA PRO A 373 34.27 24.85 1.68
C PRO A 373 32.94 24.53 0.98
N LEU A 374 32.97 24.58 -0.35
CA LEU A 374 31.92 24.16 -1.27
C LEU A 374 32.36 22.87 -1.97
N PHE A 375 31.47 21.89 -1.97
CA PHE A 375 31.73 20.54 -2.48
C PHE A 375 31.00 20.29 -3.79
N PHE A 376 31.75 19.83 -4.79
CA PHE A 376 31.24 19.56 -6.13
C PHE A 376 31.68 18.19 -6.63
N PHE A 377 30.77 17.48 -7.29
CA PHE A 377 31.11 16.36 -8.16
C PHE A 377 31.65 16.91 -9.49
N TRP A 378 32.85 16.49 -9.85
CA TRP A 378 33.53 16.96 -11.05
C TRP A 378 33.01 16.26 -12.31
N VAL A 379 32.46 17.04 -13.24
CA VAL A 379 31.84 16.55 -14.48
C VAL A 379 32.12 17.49 -15.65
N GLU A 380 32.02 16.97 -16.87
CA GLU A 380 32.11 17.74 -18.10
C GLU A 380 30.91 18.65 -18.30
N ASP A 381 29.72 18.09 -18.25
CA ASP A 381 28.46 18.83 -18.40
C ASP A 381 27.53 18.58 -17.20
N ALA A 382 27.37 19.61 -16.38
CA ALA A 382 26.46 19.61 -15.24
C ALA A 382 24.99 19.44 -15.65
N ASN A 383 24.61 19.93 -16.83
CA ASN A 383 23.24 19.82 -17.34
C ASN A 383 22.95 18.41 -17.87
N ALA A 384 23.93 17.78 -18.54
CA ALA A 384 23.81 16.38 -18.96
C ALA A 384 23.67 15.45 -17.74
N LEU A 385 24.46 15.66 -16.67
CA LEU A 385 24.34 14.87 -15.45
C LEU A 385 22.93 15.02 -14.83
N GLN A 386 22.44 16.25 -14.70
CA GLN A 386 21.10 16.51 -14.18
C GLN A 386 20.02 15.81 -15.04
N LYS A 387 20.12 15.90 -16.37
CA LYS A 387 19.20 15.24 -17.28
C LYS A 387 19.24 13.72 -17.11
N SER A 388 20.42 13.14 -16.93
CA SER A 388 20.57 11.69 -16.72
C SER A 388 19.80 11.17 -15.49
N TRP A 389 19.68 11.98 -14.42
CA TRP A 389 18.90 11.62 -13.24
C TRP A 389 17.39 11.64 -13.51
N LYS A 390 16.90 12.62 -14.29
CA LYS A 390 15.51 12.65 -14.76
C LYS A 390 15.20 11.47 -15.68
N ASP A 391 16.10 11.16 -16.60
CA ASP A 391 15.94 10.04 -17.52
C ASP A 391 15.87 8.71 -16.76
N LYS A 392 16.70 8.53 -15.72
CA LYS A 392 16.60 7.37 -14.82
C LYS A 392 15.26 7.31 -14.10
N ALA A 393 14.80 8.42 -13.52
CA ALA A 393 13.49 8.46 -12.84
C ALA A 393 12.34 8.06 -13.78
N MET A 394 12.39 8.51 -15.04
CA MET A 394 11.43 8.16 -16.08
C MET A 394 11.51 6.67 -16.45
N GLN A 395 12.72 6.12 -16.63
CA GLN A 395 12.93 4.70 -16.91
C GLN A 395 12.36 3.80 -15.81
N TYR A 396 12.63 4.13 -14.54
CA TYR A 396 12.09 3.37 -13.39
C TYR A 396 10.56 3.45 -13.35
N TRP A 397 9.97 4.61 -13.62
CA TRP A 397 8.52 4.75 -13.67
C TRP A 397 7.89 3.92 -14.80
N LEU A 398 8.44 3.97 -16.02
CA LEU A 398 7.97 3.15 -17.14
C LEU A 398 8.06 1.65 -16.84
N LEU A 399 9.18 1.21 -16.26
CA LEU A 399 9.37 -0.18 -15.84
C LEU A 399 8.34 -0.59 -14.78
N ALA A 400 8.05 0.27 -13.81
CA ALA A 400 7.03 0.01 -12.80
C ALA A 400 5.62 -0.10 -13.40
N CYS A 401 5.27 0.79 -14.34
CA CYS A 401 3.99 0.71 -15.05
C CYS A 401 3.85 -0.60 -15.84
N LEU A 402 4.89 -1.02 -16.57
CA LEU A 402 4.87 -2.27 -17.33
C LEU A 402 4.78 -3.50 -16.42
N THR A 403 5.58 -3.54 -15.35
CA THR A 403 5.58 -4.67 -14.40
C THR A 403 4.25 -4.78 -13.67
N PHE A 404 3.67 -3.67 -13.22
CA PHE A 404 2.34 -3.67 -12.59
C PHE A 404 1.25 -4.10 -13.58
N THR A 405 1.26 -3.59 -14.81
CA THR A 405 0.27 -3.96 -15.84
C THR A 405 0.36 -5.45 -16.19
N ALA A 406 1.57 -6.01 -16.29
CA ALA A 406 1.79 -7.44 -16.52
C ALA A 406 1.31 -8.29 -15.32
N PHE A 407 1.62 -7.86 -14.10
CA PHE A 407 1.12 -8.51 -12.88
C PHE A 407 -0.42 -8.52 -12.83
N MET A 408 -1.05 -7.38 -13.13
CA MET A 408 -2.51 -7.27 -13.17
C MET A 408 -3.14 -8.13 -14.27
N PHE A 409 -2.48 -8.26 -15.42
CA PHE A 409 -2.93 -9.17 -16.48
C PHE A 409 -2.95 -10.63 -15.99
N VAL A 410 -1.84 -11.10 -15.39
CA VAL A 410 -1.74 -12.46 -14.84
C VAL A 410 -2.77 -12.68 -13.72
N ALA A 411 -2.94 -11.72 -12.81
CA ALA A 411 -3.94 -11.81 -11.74
C ALA A 411 -5.37 -11.90 -12.28
N THR A 412 -5.68 -11.16 -13.35
CA THR A 412 -7.00 -11.20 -13.99
C THR A 412 -7.24 -12.54 -14.68
N VAL A 413 -6.26 -13.06 -15.42
CA VAL A 413 -6.35 -14.39 -16.06
C VAL A 413 -6.52 -15.50 -15.01
N ALA A 414 -5.77 -15.44 -13.91
CA ALA A 414 -5.93 -16.38 -12.80
C ALA A 414 -7.32 -16.28 -12.16
N GLY A 415 -7.87 -15.06 -12.03
CA GLY A 415 -9.23 -14.82 -11.60
C GLY A 415 -10.28 -15.48 -12.49
N VAL A 416 -10.14 -15.39 -13.82
CA VAL A 416 -11.02 -16.07 -14.79
C VAL A 416 -10.96 -17.58 -14.60
N VAL A 417 -9.75 -18.18 -14.54
CA VAL A 417 -9.58 -19.63 -14.38
C VAL A 417 -10.18 -20.14 -13.07
N TYR A 418 -10.01 -19.37 -11.98
CA TYR A 418 -10.59 -19.70 -10.67
C TYR A 418 -12.12 -19.63 -10.70
N PHE A 419 -12.68 -18.62 -11.36
CA PHE A 419 -14.12 -18.46 -11.51
C PHE A 419 -14.74 -19.65 -12.26
N GLU A 420 -14.18 -20.02 -13.42
CA GLU A 420 -14.62 -21.18 -14.20
C GLU A 420 -14.57 -22.48 -13.38
N SER A 421 -13.47 -22.70 -12.64
CA SER A 421 -13.30 -23.91 -11.82
C SER A 421 -14.31 -24.00 -10.67
N PHE A 422 -14.62 -22.85 -10.04
CA PHE A 422 -15.60 -22.78 -8.96
C PHE A 422 -17.01 -23.09 -9.45
N TYR A 423 -17.38 -22.59 -10.63
CA TYR A 423 -18.69 -22.87 -11.23
C TYR A 423 -18.88 -24.35 -11.55
N VAL A 424 -17.88 -24.99 -12.19
CA VAL A 424 -17.94 -26.42 -12.55
C VAL A 424 -18.02 -27.34 -11.33
N THR A 425 -17.52 -26.92 -10.16
CA THR A 425 -17.51 -27.77 -8.97
C THR A 425 -18.81 -27.70 -8.17
N PHE A 426 -19.55 -26.59 -8.27
CA PHE A 426 -20.74 -26.33 -7.44
C PHE A 426 -22.08 -26.58 -8.15
N TRP A 427 -22.07 -26.68 -9.48
CA TRP A 427 -23.23 -26.97 -10.33
C TRP A 427 -22.94 -28.20 -11.17
#